data_AF-A0A9Q0NU50-F1
#
_entry.id   AF-A0A9Q0NU50-F1
#
_cell.length_a   1.000
_cell.length_b   1.000
_cell.length_c   1.000
_cell.angle_alpha   90.00
_cell.angle_beta   90.00
_cell.angle_gamma   90.00
#
_symmetry.space_group_name_H-M   'P 1'
#
loop_
_entity.id
_entity.type
_entity.pdbx_description
1 polymer ?
#
loop_
_entity_poly.entity_id
_entity_poly.type
_entity_poly.pdbx_seq_one_letter_code
_entity_poly.pdbx_strand_id
1 'polypeptide(L)'
;MREAFEDLKVLRDIETTVLERIVTYLSNKGEPKEYDVEELKEKYLVIDWIASQICFRRPIKTKQLFIYGEPSTQKTLLFNLLSKVLRIYFASARRNDFTGANDYYDLWAFDEFHEPNEDTALIGATVEGTTFANNILKVLDGQECRLDSKYARVFKKKKNVPIVMIANKLPQIMSQHGP
;
A
#
# COMPACT_ATOMS: atom_id res chain seq x y z
N MET A 1 -5.65 22.29 -15.36
CA MET A 1 -5.68 21.20 -16.38
C MET A 1 -5.29 19.84 -15.80
N ARG A 2 -4.22 19.72 -14.98
CA ARG A 2 -3.89 18.45 -14.25
C ARG A 2 -4.96 18.01 -13.24
N GLU A 3 -5.61 18.94 -12.56
CA GLU A 3 -6.64 18.67 -11.55
C GLU A 3 -7.88 17.99 -12.14
N ALA A 4 -8.44 18.54 -13.21
CA ALA A 4 -9.53 17.91 -13.94
C ALA A 4 -9.17 16.50 -14.42
N PHE A 5 -7.91 16.25 -14.74
CA PHE A 5 -7.43 14.93 -15.18
C PHE A 5 -7.35 13.92 -14.04
N GLU A 6 -6.91 14.34 -12.84
CA GLU A 6 -6.93 13.47 -11.65
C GLU A 6 -8.35 13.22 -11.17
N ASP A 7 -9.22 14.22 -11.18
CA ASP A 7 -10.63 14.07 -10.81
C ASP A 7 -11.38 13.16 -11.81
N LEU A 8 -11.13 13.31 -13.12
CA LEU A 8 -11.65 12.40 -14.15
C LEU A 8 -11.11 10.98 -13.99
N LYS A 9 -9.84 10.83 -13.59
CA LYS A 9 -9.23 9.53 -13.31
C LYS A 9 -9.88 8.87 -12.09
N VAL A 10 -10.14 9.65 -11.02
CA VAL A 10 -10.87 9.19 -9.84
C VAL A 10 -12.29 8.78 -10.18
N LEU A 11 -13.01 9.55 -11.02
CA LEU A 11 -14.35 9.21 -11.48
C LEU A 11 -14.37 7.89 -12.28
N ARG A 12 -13.47 7.74 -13.25
CA ARG A 12 -13.28 6.47 -13.97
C ARG A 12 -12.88 5.33 -13.02
N ASP A 13 -12.13 5.66 -11.97
CA ASP A 13 -11.70 4.69 -10.98
C ASP A 13 -12.84 4.28 -10.01
N ILE A 14 -13.94 5.02 -9.92
CA ILE A 14 -15.11 4.59 -9.15
C ILE A 14 -15.91 3.52 -9.91
N GLU A 15 -15.90 3.55 -11.24
CA GLU A 15 -16.88 2.84 -12.08
C GLU A 15 -16.65 1.33 -12.22
N THR A 16 -15.45 0.83 -11.91
CA THR A 16 -15.14 -0.60 -12.08
C THR A 16 -14.65 -1.25 -10.79
N THR A 17 -15.11 -2.46 -10.56
CA THR A 17 -14.71 -3.34 -9.46
C THR A 17 -13.41 -4.09 -9.78
N VAL A 18 -12.74 -4.61 -8.76
CA VAL A 18 -11.54 -5.46 -8.94
C VAL A 18 -11.84 -6.67 -9.80
N LEU A 19 -12.98 -7.33 -9.58
CA LEU A 19 -13.34 -8.54 -10.29
C LEU A 19 -13.55 -8.27 -11.80
N GLU A 20 -14.23 -7.19 -12.15
CA GLU A 20 -14.40 -6.78 -13.56
C GLU A 20 -13.04 -6.51 -14.24
N ARG A 21 -12.09 -5.89 -13.53
CA ARG A 21 -10.73 -5.66 -14.04
C ARG A 21 -9.97 -6.97 -14.25
N ILE A 22 -10.10 -7.93 -13.34
CA ILE A 22 -9.48 -9.26 -13.47
C ILE A 22 -10.06 -10.00 -14.67
N VAL A 23 -11.40 -10.08 -14.78
CA VAL A 23 -12.07 -10.75 -15.91
C VAL A 23 -11.65 -10.13 -17.23
N THR A 24 -11.69 -8.80 -17.34
CA THR A 24 -11.27 -8.08 -18.54
C THR A 24 -9.81 -8.37 -18.89
N TYR A 25 -8.93 -8.39 -17.90
CA TYR A 25 -7.52 -8.69 -18.10
C TYR A 25 -7.28 -10.11 -18.61
N LEU A 26 -7.96 -11.11 -18.02
CA LEU A 26 -7.83 -12.51 -18.41
C LEU A 26 -8.38 -12.78 -19.81
N SER A 27 -9.56 -12.23 -20.14
CA SER A 27 -10.13 -12.36 -21.49
C SER A 27 -9.20 -11.76 -22.56
N ASN A 28 -8.59 -10.60 -22.28
CA ASN A 28 -7.60 -9.99 -23.18
C ASN A 28 -6.29 -10.79 -23.32
N LYS A 29 -6.02 -11.71 -22.38
CA LYS A 29 -4.84 -12.57 -22.38
C LYS A 29 -5.11 -13.98 -22.89
N GLY A 30 -6.34 -14.27 -23.31
CA GLY A 30 -6.73 -15.59 -23.79
C GLY A 30 -6.82 -16.63 -22.69
N GLU A 31 -7.21 -16.22 -21.48
CA GLU A 31 -7.49 -17.12 -20.35
C GLU A 31 -6.35 -18.11 -20.09
N PRO A 32 -5.16 -17.61 -19.70
CA PRO A 32 -4.01 -18.46 -19.46
C PRO A 32 -4.31 -19.48 -18.37
N LYS A 33 -3.66 -20.66 -18.45
CA LYS A 33 -3.73 -21.68 -17.40
C LYS A 33 -3.34 -21.06 -16.06
N GLU A 34 -4.14 -21.33 -15.03
CA GLU A 34 -3.83 -20.95 -13.66
C GLU A 34 -2.54 -21.62 -13.19
N TYR A 35 -1.79 -20.90 -12.34
CA TYR A 35 -0.60 -21.43 -11.70
C TYR A 35 -1.01 -22.34 -10.54
N ASP A 36 -0.34 -23.48 -10.43
CA ASP A 36 -0.45 -24.36 -9.28
C ASP A 36 0.26 -23.74 -8.05
N VAL A 37 -0.12 -24.15 -6.84
CA VAL A 37 0.44 -23.58 -5.58
C VAL A 37 1.96 -23.79 -5.51
N GLU A 38 2.41 -24.94 -5.99
CA GLU A 38 3.82 -25.34 -6.08
C GLU A 38 4.62 -24.45 -7.04
N GLU A 39 3.98 -23.91 -8.08
CA GLU A 39 4.60 -22.97 -9.02
C GLU A 39 4.72 -21.58 -8.39
N LEU A 40 3.70 -21.15 -7.64
CA LEU A 40 3.67 -19.85 -6.97
C LEU A 40 4.61 -19.76 -5.77
N LYS A 41 4.81 -20.86 -5.03
CA LYS A 41 5.66 -20.93 -3.83
C LYS A 41 5.28 -19.83 -2.83
N GLU A 42 6.25 -19.08 -2.32
CA GLU A 42 6.06 -17.96 -1.39
C GLU A 42 5.12 -16.85 -1.89
N LYS A 43 4.96 -16.70 -3.22
CA LYS A 43 4.09 -15.67 -3.81
C LYS A 43 2.62 -15.99 -3.54
N TYR A 44 2.28 -17.27 -3.37
CA TYR A 44 0.92 -17.69 -3.04
C TYR A 44 0.42 -17.01 -1.77
N LEU A 45 1.25 -16.98 -0.70
CA LEU A 45 0.87 -16.37 0.57
C LEU A 45 0.57 -14.87 0.44
N VAL A 46 1.34 -14.17 -0.41
CA VAL A 46 1.13 -12.74 -0.67
C VAL A 46 -0.17 -12.54 -1.45
N ILE A 47 -0.42 -13.35 -2.47
CA ILE A 47 -1.64 -13.27 -3.29
C ILE A 47 -2.88 -13.61 -2.47
N ASP A 48 -2.82 -14.68 -1.66
CA ASP A 48 -3.90 -15.11 -0.78
C ASP A 48 -4.25 -14.06 0.29
N TRP A 49 -3.22 -13.45 0.89
CA TRP A 49 -3.42 -12.33 1.80
C TRP A 49 -4.13 -11.16 1.11
N ILE A 50 -3.65 -10.75 -0.08
CA ILE A 50 -4.27 -9.66 -0.86
C ILE A 50 -5.72 -9.98 -1.20
N ALA A 51 -6.00 -11.20 -1.69
CA ALA A 51 -7.35 -11.65 -2.02
C ALA A 51 -8.27 -11.55 -0.79
N SER A 52 -7.80 -12.02 0.37
CA SER A 52 -8.53 -11.90 1.62
C SER A 52 -8.81 -10.44 2.03
N GLN A 53 -7.83 -9.55 1.83
CA GLN A 53 -8.02 -8.13 2.16
C GLN A 53 -9.03 -7.43 1.23
N ILE A 54 -9.14 -7.86 -0.02
CA ILE A 54 -10.02 -7.25 -1.03
C ILE A 54 -11.45 -7.82 -0.93
N CYS A 55 -11.58 -9.14 -0.75
CA CYS A 55 -12.86 -9.83 -0.79
C CYS A 55 -13.70 -9.68 0.49
N PHE A 56 -13.05 -9.41 1.63
CA PHE A 56 -13.72 -9.38 2.93
C PHE A 56 -13.73 -7.98 3.56
N ARG A 57 -14.74 -7.73 4.41
CA ARG A 57 -14.82 -6.48 5.18
C ARG A 57 -13.68 -6.43 6.21
N ARG A 58 -12.95 -5.32 6.22
CA ARG A 58 -11.78 -5.12 7.10
C ARG A 58 -12.13 -4.33 8.38
N PRO A 59 -12.10 -4.94 9.58
CA PRO A 59 -12.21 -4.19 10.83
C PRO A 59 -11.00 -3.26 11.06
N ILE A 60 -11.17 -2.23 11.88
CA ILE A 60 -10.06 -1.39 12.35
C ILE A 60 -9.02 -2.30 13.05
N LYS A 61 -7.73 -1.96 12.93
CA LYS A 61 -6.58 -2.76 13.40
C LYS A 61 -6.41 -4.12 12.70
N THR A 62 -6.97 -4.29 11.51
CA THR A 62 -6.61 -5.43 10.65
C THR A 62 -5.11 -5.41 10.40
N LYS A 63 -4.44 -6.57 10.52
CA LYS A 63 -3.00 -6.68 10.30
C LYS A 63 -2.64 -6.26 8.87
N GLN A 64 -1.57 -5.48 8.73
CA GLN A 64 -0.99 -5.10 7.45
C GLN A 64 0.11 -6.08 7.05
N LEU A 65 0.52 -6.06 5.78
CA LEU A 65 1.56 -6.95 5.27
C LEU A 65 2.91 -6.24 5.26
N PHE A 66 3.92 -6.85 5.87
CA PHE A 66 5.31 -6.39 5.83
C PHE A 66 6.15 -7.40 5.05
N ILE A 67 6.73 -6.97 3.93
CA ILE A 67 7.57 -7.79 3.07
C ILE A 67 8.99 -7.25 3.12
N TYR A 68 9.93 -8.11 3.49
CA TYR A 68 11.35 -7.75 3.52
C TYR A 68 12.22 -8.79 2.83
N GLY A 69 13.42 -8.36 2.45
CA GLY A 69 14.44 -9.21 1.83
C GLY A 69 15.44 -8.36 1.06
N GLU A 70 16.54 -8.95 0.64
CA GLU A 70 17.62 -8.23 -0.05
C GLU A 70 17.13 -7.38 -1.23
N PRO A 71 17.84 -6.29 -1.61
CA PRO A 71 17.55 -5.56 -2.83
C PRO A 71 17.47 -6.48 -4.05
N SER A 72 16.71 -6.08 -5.06
CA SER A 72 16.56 -6.83 -6.32
C SER A 72 15.91 -8.22 -6.22
N THR A 73 15.26 -8.54 -5.10
CA THR A 73 14.43 -9.76 -4.90
C THR A 73 13.01 -9.67 -5.47
N GLN A 74 12.79 -8.77 -6.44
CA GLN A 74 11.53 -8.64 -7.19
C GLN A 74 10.28 -8.28 -6.34
N LYS A 75 10.44 -7.83 -5.09
CA LYS A 75 9.34 -7.39 -4.21
C LYS A 75 8.47 -6.32 -4.88
N THR A 76 9.09 -5.24 -5.36
CA THR A 76 8.40 -4.16 -6.09
C THR A 76 7.82 -4.64 -7.42
N LEU A 77 8.53 -5.55 -8.11
CA LEU A 77 8.06 -6.11 -9.39
C LEU A 77 6.74 -6.87 -9.23
N LEU A 78 6.57 -7.60 -8.13
CA LEU A 78 5.31 -8.30 -7.83
C LEU A 78 4.12 -7.32 -7.82
N PHE A 79 4.23 -6.21 -7.09
CA PHE A 79 3.17 -5.20 -7.04
C PHE A 79 2.98 -4.46 -8.37
N ASN A 80 4.06 -4.26 -9.14
CA ASN A 80 3.95 -3.72 -10.49
C ASN A 80 3.24 -4.68 -11.47
N LEU A 81 3.31 -5.99 -11.25
CA LEU A 81 2.54 -6.95 -12.03
C LEU A 81 1.06 -6.94 -11.62
N LEU A 82 0.79 -6.90 -10.31
CA LEU A 82 -0.56 -6.82 -9.75
C LEU A 82 -1.26 -5.51 -10.12
N SER A 83 -0.52 -4.40 -10.30
CA SER A 83 -1.09 -3.10 -10.65
C SER A 83 -1.77 -3.05 -12.02
N LYS A 84 -1.63 -4.10 -12.84
CA LYS A 84 -2.38 -4.27 -14.10
C LYS A 84 -3.87 -4.51 -13.87
N VAL A 85 -4.24 -5.06 -12.70
CA VAL A 85 -5.63 -5.38 -12.34
C VAL A 85 -6.05 -4.70 -11.03
N LEU A 86 -5.11 -4.49 -10.10
CA LEU A 86 -5.34 -3.78 -8.85
C LEU A 86 -4.97 -2.30 -9.00
N ARG A 87 -5.78 -1.43 -8.40
CA ARG A 87 -5.41 -0.04 -8.18
C ARG A 87 -4.53 0.03 -6.96
N ILE A 88 -3.23 0.14 -7.19
CA ILE A 88 -2.23 0.25 -6.14
C ILE A 88 -1.76 1.70 -6.05
N TYR A 89 -1.90 2.29 -4.86
CA TYR A 89 -1.23 3.55 -4.54
C TYR A 89 0.20 3.24 -4.10
N PHE A 90 1.18 3.61 -4.92
CA PHE A 90 2.59 3.55 -4.53
C PHE A 90 2.94 4.82 -3.78
N ALA A 91 3.04 4.71 -2.45
CA ALA A 91 3.37 5.83 -1.59
C ALA A 91 4.81 6.28 -1.85
N SER A 92 5.06 7.59 -1.82
CA SER A 92 6.40 8.13 -1.97
C SER A 92 7.26 7.80 -0.76
N ALA A 93 8.56 7.55 -0.98
CA ALA A 93 9.56 7.47 0.09
C ALA A 93 9.69 8.78 0.90
N ARG A 94 9.12 9.89 0.40
CA ARG A 94 9.10 11.18 1.12
C ARG A 94 8.12 11.14 2.29
N ARG A 95 8.64 11.41 3.50
CA ARG A 95 7.84 11.51 4.73
C ARG A 95 6.71 12.54 4.56
N ASN A 96 5.50 12.17 4.99
CA ASN A 96 4.28 13.01 4.93
C ASN A 96 3.82 13.46 3.54
N ASP A 97 4.25 12.81 2.45
CA ASP A 97 3.77 13.14 1.10
C ASP A 97 2.72 12.12 0.62
N PHE A 98 1.45 12.36 0.94
CA PHE A 98 0.31 11.55 0.48
C PHE A 98 -0.33 12.11 -0.80
N THR A 99 0.46 12.78 -1.65
CA THR A 99 -0.05 13.33 -2.91
C THR A 99 -0.61 12.21 -3.79
N GLY A 100 -1.83 12.42 -4.29
CA GLY A 100 -2.55 11.45 -5.12
C GLY A 100 -3.22 10.31 -4.35
N ALA A 101 -3.06 10.22 -3.02
CA ALA A 101 -3.72 9.20 -2.22
C ALA A 101 -5.25 9.40 -2.22
N ASN A 102 -6.00 8.31 -2.33
CA ASN A 102 -7.46 8.32 -2.26
C ASN A 102 -8.03 7.01 -1.66
N ASP A 103 -9.32 7.02 -1.35
CA ASP A 103 -10.07 5.87 -0.78
C ASP A 103 -10.57 4.86 -1.86
N TYR A 104 -10.23 5.06 -3.12
CA TYR A 104 -10.64 4.21 -4.25
C TYR A 104 -9.55 3.27 -4.75
N TYR A 105 -8.35 3.37 -4.18
CA TYR A 105 -7.32 2.35 -4.34
C TYR A 105 -7.72 1.06 -3.63
N ASP A 106 -7.37 -0.08 -4.24
CA ASP A 106 -7.58 -1.41 -3.67
C ASP A 106 -6.49 -1.76 -2.65
N LEU A 107 -5.31 -1.14 -2.76
CA LEU A 107 -4.12 -1.42 -1.97
C LEU A 107 -3.21 -0.19 -1.92
N TRP A 108 -2.55 0.05 -0.79
CA TRP A 108 -1.46 1.02 -0.66
C TRP A 108 -0.14 0.27 -0.46
N ALA A 109 0.88 0.57 -1.25
CA ALA A 109 2.20 -0.01 -1.17
C ALA A 109 3.23 1.08 -0.80
N PHE A 110 3.86 0.93 0.36
CA PHE A 110 4.97 1.78 0.80
C PHE A 110 6.27 1.07 0.44
N ASP A 111 6.83 1.43 -0.71
CA ASP A 111 8.15 0.96 -1.13
C ASP A 111 9.24 1.80 -0.46
N GLU A 112 10.33 1.16 -0.03
CA GLU A 112 11.45 1.80 0.68
C GLU A 112 11.11 2.34 2.07
N PHE A 113 10.46 1.53 2.92
CA PHE A 113 10.37 1.88 4.34
C PHE A 113 11.77 1.81 4.99
N HIS A 114 12.38 2.97 5.20
CA HIS A 114 13.64 3.10 5.94
C HIS A 114 13.35 3.31 7.42
N GLU A 115 14.06 2.57 8.29
CA GLU A 115 14.15 2.95 9.69
C GLU A 115 14.71 4.38 9.79
N PRO A 116 14.14 5.24 10.65
CA PRO A 116 14.80 6.49 10.97
C PRO A 116 16.17 6.17 11.60
N ASN A 117 17.27 6.57 10.95
CA ASN A 117 18.61 6.61 11.55
C ASN A 117 18.56 7.28 12.94
N GLU A 118 19.48 6.96 13.84
CA GLU A 118 19.58 7.58 15.17
C GLU A 118 19.70 9.12 15.11
N ASP A 119 20.32 9.67 14.06
CA ASP A 119 20.34 11.12 13.78
C ASP A 119 18.95 11.69 13.41
N THR A 120 18.06 10.86 12.85
CA THR A 120 16.63 11.15 12.67
C THR A 120 15.77 10.74 13.87
N ALA A 121 16.28 9.98 14.84
CA ALA A 121 15.59 9.72 16.11
C ALA A 121 15.58 10.98 17.00
N LEU A 122 16.54 11.89 16.82
CA LEU A 122 16.46 13.28 17.32
C LEU A 122 15.23 14.03 16.76
N ILE A 123 14.70 13.64 15.60
CA ILE A 123 13.43 14.16 15.04
C ILE A 123 12.22 13.44 15.63
N GLY A 124 12.37 12.24 16.19
CA GLY A 124 11.35 11.60 17.04
C GLY A 124 11.02 12.41 18.30
N ALA A 125 11.93 13.30 18.72
CA ALA A 125 11.71 14.26 19.80
C ALA A 125 11.13 15.61 19.31
N THR A 126 11.01 15.84 18.00
CA THR A 126 10.34 17.03 17.46
C THR A 126 8.85 16.77 17.21
N VAL A 127 8.04 17.84 17.31
CA VAL A 127 6.58 17.78 17.10
C VAL A 127 6.21 17.21 15.73
N GLU A 128 7.06 17.44 14.72
CA GLU A 128 6.85 16.93 13.36
C GLU A 128 7.05 15.41 13.25
N GLY A 129 8.07 14.85 13.91
CA GLY A 129 8.33 13.40 13.91
C GLY A 129 7.26 12.62 14.68
N THR A 130 6.80 13.15 15.82
CA THR A 130 5.69 12.56 16.59
C THR A 130 4.36 12.63 15.83
N THR A 131 4.11 13.72 15.09
CA THR A 131 2.91 13.86 14.25
C THR A 131 2.93 12.89 13.07
N PHE A 132 4.08 12.73 12.39
CA PHE A 132 4.26 11.71 11.35
C PHE A 132 4.00 10.30 11.87
N ALA A 133 4.60 9.93 13.00
CA ALA A 133 4.42 8.61 13.62
C ALA A 133 2.94 8.36 13.98
N ASN A 134 2.27 9.34 14.56
CA ASN A 134 0.84 9.24 14.89
C ASN A 134 -0.04 9.12 13.64
N ASN A 135 0.30 9.83 12.55
CA ASN A 135 -0.44 9.74 11.29
C ASN A 135 -0.25 8.39 10.60
N ILE A 136 0.98 7.87 10.54
CA ILE A 136 1.22 6.56 9.93
C ILE A 136 0.56 5.44 10.75
N LEU A 137 0.59 5.51 12.08
CA LEU A 137 -0.11 4.55 12.94
C LEU A 137 -1.62 4.56 12.72
N LYS A 138 -2.24 5.75 12.60
CA LYS A 138 -3.67 5.84 12.25
C LYS A 138 -3.98 5.24 10.88
N VAL A 139 -3.09 5.45 9.90
CA VAL A 139 -3.20 4.86 8.57
C VAL A 139 -3.12 3.33 8.64
N LEU A 140 -2.13 2.79 9.36
CA LEU A 140 -1.92 1.35 9.57
C LEU A 140 -3.05 0.69 10.36
N ASP A 141 -3.65 1.39 11.32
CA ASP A 141 -4.84 0.92 12.05
C ASP A 141 -6.11 0.96 11.18
N GLY A 142 -6.08 1.65 10.04
CA GLY A 142 -7.26 1.81 9.20
C GLY A 142 -8.24 2.86 9.70
N GLN A 143 -7.82 3.75 10.61
CA GLN A 143 -8.67 4.81 11.15
C GLN A 143 -8.94 5.90 10.11
N GLU A 144 -10.01 6.68 10.33
CA GLU A 144 -10.19 7.93 9.60
C GLU A 144 -9.12 8.93 10.03
N CYS A 145 -8.41 9.53 9.07
CA CYS A 145 -7.38 10.51 9.37
C CYS A 145 -7.26 11.56 8.27
N ARG A 146 -6.69 12.70 8.64
CA ARG A 146 -6.30 13.76 7.72
C ARG A 146 -4.84 13.54 7.33
N LEU A 147 -4.57 13.48 6.04
CA LEU A 147 -3.25 13.27 5.48
C LEU A 147 -2.86 14.49 4.67
N ASP A 148 -1.68 15.01 4.94
CA ASP A 148 -1.13 16.13 4.21
C ASP A 148 -0.65 15.66 2.83
N SER A 149 -0.89 16.49 1.82
CA SER A 149 -0.42 16.30 0.46
C SER A 149 0.20 17.60 -0.05
N LYS A 150 0.96 17.52 -1.14
CA LYS A 150 1.61 18.70 -1.72
C LYS A 150 0.61 19.82 -1.98
N TYR A 151 1.10 21.05 -1.88
CA TYR A 151 0.33 22.28 -2.10
C TYR A 151 -0.76 22.53 -1.05
N ALA A 152 -0.50 22.18 0.22
CA ALA A 152 -1.38 22.40 1.37
C ALA A 152 -2.77 21.76 1.24
N ARG A 153 -2.86 20.68 0.45
CA ARG A 153 -4.09 19.91 0.31
C ARG A 153 -4.17 18.86 1.41
N VAL A 154 -5.35 18.72 1.99
CA VAL A 154 -5.62 17.71 3.02
C VAL A 154 -6.53 16.64 2.44
N PHE A 155 -6.02 15.42 2.33
CA PHE A 155 -6.84 14.26 2.01
C PHE A 155 -7.47 13.72 3.29
N LYS A 156 -8.80 13.60 3.34
CA LYS A 156 -9.49 12.92 4.42
C LYS A 156 -9.69 11.44 4.05
N LYS A 157 -8.80 10.59 4.54
CA LYS A 157 -8.90 9.13 4.43
C LYS A 157 -10.06 8.64 5.28
N LYS A 158 -11.00 7.90 4.69
CA LYS A 158 -12.16 7.33 5.40
C LYS A 158 -12.17 5.80 5.36
N LYS A 159 -11.59 5.18 4.33
CA LYS A 159 -11.62 3.72 4.19
C LYS A 159 -10.42 3.07 4.84
N ASN A 160 -10.64 1.88 5.40
CA ASN A 160 -9.56 1.00 5.82
C ASN A 160 -8.97 0.27 4.60
N VAL A 161 -8.15 0.96 3.82
CA VAL A 161 -7.46 0.42 2.64
C VAL A 161 -6.31 -0.51 3.09
N PRO A 162 -6.12 -1.69 2.47
CA PRO A 162 -5.02 -2.59 2.80
C PRO A 162 -3.66 -1.95 2.54
N ILE A 163 -2.70 -2.20 3.43
CA ILE A 163 -1.37 -1.62 3.35
C ILE A 163 -0.33 -2.73 3.26
N VAL A 164 0.59 -2.57 2.31
CA VAL A 164 1.82 -3.33 2.20
C VAL A 164 2.99 -2.40 2.44
N MET A 165 3.92 -2.83 3.28
CA MET A 165 5.20 -2.17 3.50
C MET A 165 6.30 -3.05 2.95
N ILE A 166 7.16 -2.48 2.11
CA ILE A 166 8.27 -3.17 1.47
C ILE A 166 9.57 -2.56 1.99
N ALA A 167 10.46 -3.42 2.48
CA ALA A 167 11.76 -3.00 3.01
C ALA A 167 12.87 -3.93 2.56
N ASN A 168 14.11 -3.45 2.62
CA ASN A 168 15.27 -4.30 2.34
C ASN A 168 15.71 -5.13 3.56
N LYS A 169 15.34 -4.70 4.76
CA LYS A 169 15.71 -5.34 6.03
C LYS A 169 14.54 -5.31 7.00
N LEU A 170 14.54 -6.26 7.92
CA LEU A 170 13.64 -6.23 9.06
C LEU A 170 14.08 -5.10 10.02
N PRO A 171 13.16 -4.25 10.49
CA PRO A 171 13.45 -3.26 11.51
C PRO A 171 14.04 -3.91 12.77
N GLN A 172 15.04 -3.29 13.40
CA GLN A 172 15.71 -3.81 14.60
C GLN A 172 14.73 -4.07 15.73
N ILE A 173 13.72 -3.19 15.88
CA ILE A 173 12.72 -3.34 16.93
C ILE A 173 11.90 -4.63 16.78
N MET A 174 11.56 -4.99 15.55
CA MET A 174 10.84 -6.24 15.23
C MET A 174 11.74 -7.47 15.36
N SER A 175 13.04 -7.32 15.08
CA SER A 175 14.03 -8.38 15.29
C SER A 175 14.17 -8.75 16.77
N GLN A 176 14.14 -7.74 17.65
CA GLN A 176 14.35 -7.93 19.09
C GLN A 176 13.08 -8.33 19.86
N HIS A 177 11.91 -7.81 19.46
CA HIS A 177 10.67 -7.98 20.23
C HIS A 177 9.65 -8.91 19.55
N GLY A 178 9.90 -9.34 18.31
CA GLY A 178 8.96 -10.11 17.51
C GLY A 178 7.83 -9.27 16.89
N PRO A 179 6.98 -9.91 16.06
CA PRO A 179 5.78 -9.29 15.46
C PRO A 179 4.58 -9.19 16.40
#